data_AF-A0A5N5T4J8-F1
#
_entry.id   AF-A0A5N5T4J8-F1
#
_cell.length_a   1.000
_cell.length_b   1.000
_cell.length_c   1.000
_cell.angle_alpha   90.00
_cell.angle_beta   90.00
_cell.angle_gamma   90.00
#
_symmetry.space_group_name_H-M   'P 1'
#
loop_
_entity.id
_entity.type
_entity.pdbx_description
1 polymer ?
#
loop_
_entity_poly.entity_id
_entity_poly.type
_entity_poly.pdbx_seq_one_letter_code
_entity_poly.pdbx_strand_id
1 'polypeptide(L)'
;MLMHLIILYLFNLLNGTSLPAFARTQACQSAFSSDVHGSCIKLISCIFRGGKPAGTCNYGLSTCCVAFLGINIGSKLPISTFTKNSFTQNLAMFVVKRASPFYCQIRVDFKSFNVGGPDQNGICTNGWNVTGQADTNVPTICGLNDGQHVYLNFDNFTPIKMTINFNDSDDWAIKVTQIKCNDQENLAPTGCLQYFPEASGQVESFNFQTVSSVAPVTSTQTTYQLANLDYYACIGTSTNTYSQITWTKGVGTTNYYFVLTSNVALIPSNFVGTAAAAEYNGDCTGTGSPTNDYVEIIDGTFTDIDGTSRTETQFCGVGFPPAVTCKCSTLSNINSIILS
;
A
#
# COMPACT_ATOMS: atom_id res chain seq x y z
N MET A 1 3.82 -44.67 -19.35
CA MET A 1 3.54 -43.24 -19.06
C MET A 1 2.74 -43.04 -17.77
N LEU A 2 1.65 -43.78 -17.53
CA LEU A 2 0.86 -43.71 -16.29
C LEU A 2 1.66 -44.06 -15.01
N MET A 3 2.60 -45.00 -15.12
CA MET A 3 3.44 -45.46 -13.99
C MET A 3 4.49 -44.42 -13.55
N HIS A 4 4.91 -43.51 -14.44
CA HIS A 4 5.85 -42.42 -14.09
C HIS A 4 5.17 -41.26 -13.36
N LEU A 5 3.89 -40.99 -13.64
CA LEU A 5 3.11 -39.97 -12.89
C LEU A 5 2.80 -40.41 -11.46
N ILE A 6 2.59 -41.71 -11.22
CA ILE A 6 2.32 -42.24 -9.87
C ILE A 6 3.59 -42.19 -9.00
N ILE A 7 4.78 -42.41 -9.60
CA ILE A 7 6.06 -42.37 -8.87
C ILE A 7 6.41 -40.93 -8.46
N LEU A 8 6.15 -39.91 -9.29
CA LEU A 8 6.32 -38.50 -8.90
C LEU A 8 5.37 -38.07 -7.78
N TYR A 9 4.14 -38.59 -7.77
CA TYR A 9 3.18 -38.32 -6.69
C TYR A 9 3.57 -38.98 -5.35
N LEU A 10 4.10 -40.21 -5.39
CA LEU A 10 4.56 -40.91 -4.19
C LEU A 10 5.90 -40.37 -3.65
N PHE A 11 6.79 -39.87 -4.52
CA PHE A 11 8.04 -39.23 -4.09
C PHE A 11 7.81 -37.95 -3.27
N ASN A 12 6.76 -37.19 -3.59
CA ASN A 12 6.38 -36.00 -2.82
C ASN A 12 5.74 -36.31 -1.46
N LEU A 13 5.23 -37.54 -1.25
CA LEU A 13 4.63 -37.97 0.03
C LEU A 13 5.69 -38.48 1.03
N LEU A 14 6.84 -38.96 0.56
CA LEU A 14 7.89 -39.54 1.39
C LEU A 14 8.99 -38.55 1.80
N ASN A 15 9.08 -37.39 1.14
CA ASN A 15 10.14 -36.40 1.35
C ASN A 15 9.74 -35.18 2.19
N GLY A 16 8.78 -35.32 3.12
CA GLY A 16 8.60 -34.36 4.22
C GLY A 16 8.48 -32.88 3.83
N THR A 17 8.15 -32.56 2.57
CA THR A 17 7.85 -31.20 2.16
C THR A 17 6.48 -30.90 2.75
N SER A 18 6.48 -30.05 3.77
CA SER A 18 5.29 -29.53 4.44
C SER A 18 4.14 -29.40 3.45
N LEU A 19 3.02 -30.06 3.75
CA LEU A 19 1.71 -29.73 3.18
C LEU A 19 1.60 -28.19 3.13
N PRO A 20 1.27 -27.58 1.99
CA PRO A 20 1.09 -26.14 1.94
C PRO A 20 0.01 -25.81 2.97
N ALA A 21 0.34 -24.89 3.88
CA ALA A 21 -0.46 -24.51 5.03
C ALA A 21 -1.97 -24.52 4.72
N PHE A 22 -2.69 -25.47 5.31
CA PHE A 22 -4.13 -25.64 5.17
C PHE A 22 -4.86 -24.53 5.95
N ALA A 23 -4.72 -23.28 5.51
CA ALA A 23 -5.42 -22.14 6.09
C ALA A 23 -5.52 -20.89 5.17
N ARG A 24 -4.90 -20.86 3.98
CA ARG A 24 -5.08 -19.69 3.08
C ARG A 24 -6.47 -19.71 2.45
N THR A 25 -7.18 -18.58 2.53
CA THR A 25 -8.37 -18.40 1.70
C THR A 25 -7.92 -18.36 0.24
N GLN A 26 -8.33 -19.36 -0.55
CA GLN A 26 -8.00 -19.40 -1.97
C GLN A 26 -8.72 -18.26 -2.70
N ALA A 27 -7.94 -17.34 -3.28
CA ALA A 27 -8.46 -16.33 -4.18
C ALA A 27 -8.93 -16.97 -5.49
N CYS A 28 -9.90 -16.33 -6.13
CA CYS A 28 -10.35 -16.71 -7.46
C CYS A 28 -10.61 -15.45 -8.29
N GLN A 29 -10.52 -15.58 -9.60
CA GLN A 29 -10.89 -14.55 -10.56
C GLN A 29 -12.31 -14.81 -11.05
N SER A 30 -13.08 -13.74 -11.22
CA SER A 30 -14.43 -13.80 -11.79
C SER A 30 -14.39 -14.31 -13.23
N ALA A 31 -15.40 -15.09 -13.61
CA ALA A 31 -15.61 -15.50 -15.00
C ALA A 31 -16.06 -14.34 -15.92
N PHE A 32 -16.43 -13.19 -15.34
CA PHE A 32 -17.00 -12.04 -16.08
C PHE A 32 -15.99 -10.92 -16.34
N SER A 33 -14.93 -10.83 -15.54
CA SER A 33 -13.90 -9.78 -15.65
C SER A 33 -12.62 -10.26 -14.95
N SER A 34 -11.48 -9.94 -15.55
CA SER A 34 -10.15 -10.18 -14.95
C SER A 34 -9.90 -9.35 -13.70
N ASP A 35 -10.58 -8.22 -13.55
CA ASP A 35 -10.29 -7.26 -12.49
C ASP A 35 -11.06 -7.61 -11.22
N VAL A 36 -12.18 -8.32 -11.37
CA VAL A 36 -13.02 -8.74 -10.25
C VAL A 36 -12.49 -10.04 -9.65
N HIS A 37 -12.03 -9.95 -8.40
CA HIS A 37 -11.52 -11.09 -7.64
C HIS A 37 -12.45 -11.42 -6.46
N GLY A 38 -12.44 -12.68 -6.06
CA GLY A 38 -13.31 -13.20 -5.02
C GLY A 38 -12.65 -14.26 -4.16
N SER A 39 -13.47 -14.87 -3.31
CA SER A 39 -13.08 -16.00 -2.46
C SER A 39 -13.59 -17.30 -3.07
N CYS A 40 -12.72 -18.30 -3.22
CA CYS A 40 -13.12 -19.64 -3.61
C CYS A 40 -13.79 -20.35 -2.42
N ILE A 41 -15.12 -20.41 -2.41
CA ILE A 41 -15.91 -20.97 -1.31
C ILE A 41 -17.11 -21.76 -1.84
N LYS A 42 -17.80 -22.49 -0.95
CA LYS A 42 -19.03 -23.21 -1.30
C LYS A 42 -20.14 -22.25 -1.71
N LEU A 43 -20.97 -22.65 -2.68
CA LEU A 43 -22.08 -21.86 -3.21
C LEU A 43 -23.01 -21.31 -2.12
N ILE A 44 -23.42 -22.18 -1.20
CA ILE A 44 -24.30 -21.80 -0.09
C ILE A 44 -23.62 -20.75 0.81
N SER A 45 -22.34 -20.95 1.15
CA SER A 45 -21.56 -19.98 1.93
C SER A 45 -21.39 -18.64 1.22
N CYS A 46 -21.31 -18.64 -0.11
CA CYS A 46 -21.24 -17.40 -0.90
C CYS A 46 -22.48 -16.54 -0.69
N ILE A 47 -23.67 -17.15 -0.87
CA ILE A 47 -24.96 -16.47 -0.73
C ILE A 47 -25.16 -15.99 0.71
N PHE A 48 -24.88 -16.83 1.71
CA PHE A 48 -25.01 -16.45 3.14
C PHE A 48 -24.07 -15.31 3.57
N ARG A 49 -22.92 -15.16 2.89
CA ARG A 49 -21.97 -14.06 3.15
C ARG A 49 -22.28 -12.79 2.35
N GLY A 50 -23.39 -12.77 1.61
CA GLY A 50 -23.82 -11.63 0.79
C GLY A 50 -23.07 -11.49 -0.53
N GLY A 51 -22.33 -12.51 -0.95
CA GLY A 51 -21.64 -12.53 -2.25
C GLY A 51 -22.49 -13.12 -3.37
N LYS A 52 -22.01 -12.99 -4.61
CA LYS A 52 -22.62 -13.61 -5.79
C LYS A 52 -21.66 -14.63 -6.43
N PRO A 53 -22.18 -15.77 -6.91
CA PRO A 53 -21.41 -16.71 -7.72
C PRO A 53 -20.95 -16.06 -9.02
N ALA A 54 -19.65 -16.12 -9.30
CA ALA A 54 -19.04 -15.55 -10.50
C ALA A 54 -18.04 -16.52 -11.14
N GLY A 55 -18.47 -17.76 -11.33
CA GLY A 55 -17.67 -18.84 -11.90
C GLY A 55 -17.38 -19.95 -10.90
N THR A 56 -16.50 -20.87 -11.30
CA THR A 56 -16.10 -22.03 -10.51
C THR A 56 -14.61 -21.96 -10.19
N CYS A 57 -14.21 -22.60 -9.10
CA CYS A 57 -12.83 -22.69 -8.66
C CYS A 57 -12.62 -24.05 -7.96
N ASN A 58 -11.38 -24.38 -7.60
CA ASN A 58 -11.02 -25.68 -7.03
C ASN A 58 -11.52 -26.85 -7.91
N TYR A 59 -11.14 -26.84 -9.19
CA TYR A 59 -11.52 -27.87 -10.17
C TYR A 59 -13.04 -28.12 -10.29
N GLY A 60 -13.84 -27.08 -10.09
CA GLY A 60 -15.30 -27.16 -10.18
C GLY A 60 -16.01 -27.55 -8.88
N LEU A 61 -15.27 -27.82 -7.80
CA LEU A 61 -15.83 -28.23 -6.51
C LEU A 61 -16.34 -27.04 -5.67
N SER A 62 -16.04 -25.81 -6.08
CA SER A 62 -16.43 -24.59 -5.37
C SER A 62 -16.77 -23.47 -6.35
N THR A 63 -17.40 -22.41 -5.85
CA THR A 63 -17.74 -21.23 -6.65
C THR A 63 -16.76 -20.10 -6.35
N CYS A 64 -16.43 -19.33 -7.39
CA CYS A 64 -15.78 -18.05 -7.17
C CYS A 64 -16.80 -17.05 -6.64
N CYS A 65 -16.72 -16.72 -5.36
CA CYS A 65 -17.66 -15.81 -4.72
C CYS A 65 -17.11 -14.39 -4.71
N VAL A 66 -17.78 -13.49 -5.41
CA VAL A 66 -17.37 -12.09 -5.49
C VAL A 66 -18.32 -11.22 -4.67
N ALA A 67 -17.77 -10.16 -4.07
CA ALA A 67 -18.59 -9.08 -3.54
C ALA A 67 -19.08 -8.24 -4.73
N PHE A 68 -20.34 -7.82 -4.69
CA PHE A 68 -20.83 -6.79 -5.60
C PHE A 68 -21.05 -5.51 -4.83
N LEU A 69 -20.77 -4.38 -5.49
CA LEU A 69 -21.15 -3.08 -4.98
C LEU A 69 -22.68 -2.98 -4.87
N GLY A 70 -23.12 -2.51 -3.71
CA GLY A 70 -24.46 -2.04 -3.46
C GLY A 70 -24.40 -1.05 -2.30
N ILE A 71 -25.15 0.04 -2.42
CA ILE A 71 -25.27 1.04 -1.34
C ILE A 71 -25.71 0.30 -0.07
N ASN A 72 -24.92 0.40 1.01
CA ASN A 72 -25.16 -0.23 2.33
C ASN A 72 -25.04 -1.77 2.40
N ILE A 73 -24.53 -2.44 1.37
CA ILE A 73 -24.29 -3.90 1.42
C ILE A 73 -22.86 -4.13 1.89
N GLY A 74 -22.70 -4.59 3.13
CA GLY A 74 -21.39 -4.93 3.68
C GLY A 74 -20.94 -6.34 3.29
N SER A 75 -19.68 -6.50 2.89
CA SER A 75 -19.10 -7.81 2.56
C SER A 75 -18.53 -8.49 3.81
N LYS A 76 -18.89 -9.77 4.00
CA LYS A 76 -18.24 -10.70 4.96
C LYS A 76 -17.34 -11.71 4.27
N LEU A 77 -17.00 -11.46 3.00
CA LEU A 77 -16.08 -12.32 2.26
C LEU A 77 -14.64 -11.99 2.68
N PRO A 78 -13.78 -13.01 2.84
CA PRO A 78 -12.36 -12.77 3.09
C PRO A 78 -11.68 -11.99 1.96
N ILE A 79 -12.14 -12.14 0.72
CA ILE A 79 -11.64 -11.39 -0.44
C ILE A 79 -12.82 -10.76 -1.17
N SER A 80 -12.72 -9.47 -1.44
CA SER A 80 -13.74 -8.66 -2.13
C SER A 80 -13.07 -7.70 -3.11
N THR A 81 -13.64 -7.51 -4.30
CA THR A 81 -13.25 -6.43 -5.22
C THR A 81 -14.40 -5.45 -5.38
N PHE A 82 -14.09 -4.16 -5.40
CA PHE A 82 -15.00 -3.05 -5.61
C PHE A 82 -14.48 -2.25 -6.80
N THR A 83 -15.30 -2.04 -7.84
CA THR A 83 -14.91 -1.32 -9.06
C THR A 83 -15.90 -0.22 -9.37
N LYS A 84 -15.47 0.93 -9.89
CA LYS A 84 -16.39 1.94 -10.40
C LYS A 84 -17.43 1.29 -11.34
N ASN A 85 -18.70 1.66 -11.20
CA ASN A 85 -19.76 1.17 -12.09
C ASN A 85 -20.60 2.33 -12.61
N SER A 86 -21.35 2.09 -13.68
CA SER A 86 -22.14 3.12 -14.37
C SER A 86 -23.27 3.74 -13.54
N PHE A 87 -23.56 3.18 -12.35
CA PHE A 87 -24.65 3.59 -11.47
C PHE A 87 -24.17 4.30 -10.19
N THR A 88 -22.86 4.32 -9.90
CA THR A 88 -22.32 5.03 -8.75
C THR A 88 -22.20 6.52 -9.06
N GLN A 89 -23.11 7.33 -8.50
CA GLN A 89 -23.10 8.79 -8.64
C GLN A 89 -22.09 9.39 -7.67
N ASN A 90 -20.92 9.81 -8.17
CA ASN A 90 -19.84 10.61 -7.52
C ASN A 90 -19.41 10.24 -6.07
N LEU A 91 -19.97 9.19 -5.51
CA LEU A 91 -19.77 8.67 -4.17
C LEU A 91 -19.99 7.17 -4.20
N ALA A 92 -18.97 6.42 -3.81
CA ALA A 92 -19.09 4.99 -3.52
C ALA A 92 -18.87 4.77 -2.03
N MET A 93 -19.74 3.98 -1.42
CA MET A 93 -19.59 3.54 -0.03
C MET A 93 -19.61 2.02 0.02
N PHE A 94 -18.62 1.43 0.67
CA PHE A 94 -18.58 -0.01 0.89
C PHE A 94 -18.11 -0.32 2.30
N VAL A 95 -18.73 -1.34 2.88
CA VAL A 95 -18.53 -1.71 4.29
C VAL A 95 -17.91 -3.10 4.33
N VAL A 96 -16.76 -3.22 4.99
CA VAL A 96 -16.10 -4.50 5.20
C VAL A 96 -16.38 -4.96 6.62
N LYS A 97 -17.07 -6.09 6.72
CA LYS A 97 -17.36 -6.75 7.99
C LYS A 97 -16.40 -7.92 8.16
N ARG A 98 -15.90 -8.09 9.37
CA ARG A 98 -15.02 -9.20 9.73
C ARG A 98 -15.65 -10.54 9.32
N ALA A 99 -14.95 -11.36 8.55
CA ALA A 99 -15.47 -12.59 7.97
C ALA A 99 -15.68 -13.70 9.02
N SER A 100 -14.90 -13.65 10.11
CA SER A 100 -15.00 -14.46 11.33
C SER A 100 -14.14 -13.81 12.42
N PRO A 101 -14.24 -14.24 13.70
CA PRO A 101 -13.38 -13.73 14.78
C PRO A 101 -11.87 -13.93 14.55
N PHE A 102 -11.47 -14.77 13.60
CA PHE A 102 -10.07 -15.10 13.31
C PHE A 102 -9.39 -14.15 12.31
N TYR A 103 -10.10 -13.17 11.77
CA TYR A 103 -9.52 -12.13 10.91
C TYR A 103 -9.26 -10.89 11.76
N CYS A 104 -8.06 -10.32 11.71
CA CYS A 104 -7.67 -9.19 12.57
C CYS A 104 -7.48 -7.89 11.80
N GLN A 105 -7.13 -7.99 10.53
CA GLN A 105 -6.70 -6.87 9.71
C GLN A 105 -7.24 -7.02 8.29
N ILE A 106 -7.29 -5.94 7.53
CA ILE A 106 -7.49 -5.98 6.08
C ILE A 106 -6.31 -5.32 5.37
N ARG A 107 -5.94 -5.87 4.23
CA ARG A 107 -5.13 -5.20 3.21
C ARG A 107 -6.06 -4.71 2.11
N VAL A 108 -5.95 -3.44 1.77
CA VAL A 108 -6.66 -2.79 0.68
C VAL A 108 -5.63 -2.52 -0.41
N ASP A 109 -5.77 -3.17 -1.56
CA ASP A 109 -4.94 -2.94 -2.74
C ASP A 109 -5.68 -2.02 -3.71
N PHE A 110 -5.04 -0.92 -4.10
CA PHE A 110 -5.48 -0.05 -5.20
C PHE A 110 -5.05 -0.69 -6.53
N LYS A 111 -5.96 -1.40 -7.21
CA LYS A 111 -5.65 -2.09 -8.47
C LYS A 111 -5.54 -1.10 -9.63
N SER A 112 -6.57 -0.28 -9.77
CA SER A 112 -6.49 1.02 -10.44
C SER A 112 -7.03 2.05 -9.47
N PHE A 113 -6.45 3.23 -9.43
CA PHE A 113 -6.85 4.33 -8.58
C PHE A 113 -6.29 5.63 -9.13
N ASN A 114 -7.14 6.33 -9.87
CA ASN A 114 -6.94 7.70 -10.29
C ASN A 114 -8.20 8.48 -9.93
N VAL A 115 -8.22 9.04 -8.72
CA VAL A 115 -9.39 9.71 -8.14
C VAL A 115 -9.03 11.14 -7.78
N GLY A 116 -9.52 12.08 -8.58
CA GLY A 116 -9.21 13.49 -8.43
C GLY A 116 -7.71 13.77 -8.41
N GLY A 117 -7.33 14.81 -7.68
CA GLY A 117 -5.95 15.15 -7.35
C GLY A 117 -5.95 16.16 -6.21
N PRO A 118 -4.82 16.35 -5.53
CA PRO A 118 -4.71 17.40 -4.53
C PRO A 118 -4.83 18.79 -5.15
N ASP A 119 -5.29 19.77 -4.37
CA ASP A 119 -5.13 21.18 -4.70
C ASP A 119 -3.68 21.64 -4.54
N GLN A 120 -3.37 22.92 -4.80
CA GLN A 120 -2.01 23.46 -4.67
C GLN A 120 -1.37 23.31 -3.27
N ASN A 121 -2.17 23.07 -2.23
CA ASN A 121 -1.72 22.88 -0.86
C ASN A 121 -1.62 21.40 -0.47
N GLY A 122 -1.81 20.46 -1.40
CA GLY A 122 -1.78 19.03 -1.12
C GLY A 122 -3.11 18.46 -0.64
N ILE A 123 -4.18 19.26 -0.59
CA ILE A 123 -5.45 18.86 0.04
C ILE A 123 -6.35 18.15 -0.98
N CYS A 124 -6.77 16.93 -0.66
CA CYS A 124 -7.71 16.16 -1.46
C CYS A 124 -9.15 16.65 -1.27
N THR A 125 -9.78 17.19 -2.31
CA THR A 125 -11.23 17.50 -2.31
C THR A 125 -12.08 16.24 -2.53
N ASN A 126 -11.64 15.41 -3.49
CA ASN A 126 -12.17 14.07 -3.77
C ASN A 126 -11.11 13.05 -3.36
N GLY A 127 -11.52 11.81 -3.08
CA GLY A 127 -10.58 10.78 -2.65
C GLY A 127 -11.21 9.66 -1.84
N TRP A 128 -10.38 8.67 -1.53
CA TRP A 128 -10.69 7.55 -0.66
C TRP A 128 -10.45 7.92 0.80
N ASN A 129 -11.45 7.62 1.62
CA ASN A 129 -11.48 7.86 3.06
C ASN A 129 -11.91 6.58 3.76
N VAL A 130 -11.49 6.41 5.01
CA VAL A 130 -11.83 5.25 5.82
C VAL A 130 -12.15 5.61 7.27
N THR A 131 -13.12 4.90 7.83
CA THR A 131 -13.53 5.03 9.24
C THR A 131 -13.82 3.66 9.86
N GLY A 132 -13.76 3.58 11.19
CA GLY A 132 -14.05 2.36 11.96
C GLY A 132 -12.88 1.38 12.10
N GLN A 133 -11.72 1.72 11.57
CA GLN A 133 -10.45 1.04 11.83
C GLN A 133 -9.87 1.43 13.20
N ALA A 134 -9.06 0.55 13.79
CA ALA A 134 -8.29 0.80 15.00
C ALA A 134 -6.84 1.19 14.68
N ASP A 135 -6.22 1.97 15.57
CA ASP A 135 -4.77 2.19 15.70
C ASP A 135 -4.01 2.64 14.43
N THR A 136 -4.73 3.15 13.43
CA THR A 136 -4.15 3.63 12.17
C THR A 136 -4.87 4.92 11.79
N ASN A 137 -4.14 6.04 11.86
CA ASN A 137 -4.57 7.27 11.21
C ASN A 137 -4.42 7.09 9.70
N VAL A 138 -5.44 7.45 8.95
CA VAL A 138 -5.44 7.25 7.50
C VAL A 138 -5.82 8.58 6.87
N PRO A 139 -4.87 9.25 6.19
CA PRO A 139 -5.18 10.49 5.49
C PRO A 139 -6.15 10.19 4.34
N THR A 140 -6.81 11.23 3.85
CA THR A 140 -7.55 11.13 2.59
C THR A 140 -6.57 10.86 1.47
N ILE A 141 -6.75 9.76 0.73
CA ILE A 141 -5.89 9.40 -0.40
C ILE A 141 -6.59 9.76 -1.70
N CYS A 142 -5.95 10.59 -2.52
CA CYS A 142 -6.42 10.99 -3.83
C CYS A 142 -5.29 10.96 -4.86
N GLY A 143 -5.60 11.26 -6.12
CA GLY A 143 -4.65 11.21 -7.23
C GLY A 143 -4.32 9.79 -7.67
N LEU A 144 -3.11 9.59 -8.21
CA LEU A 144 -2.68 8.34 -8.81
C LEU A 144 -2.03 7.41 -7.78
N ASN A 145 -2.64 6.24 -7.52
CA ASN A 145 -2.16 5.29 -6.51
C ASN A 145 -2.21 3.84 -6.99
N ASP A 146 -2.16 3.62 -8.30
CA ASP A 146 -2.15 2.29 -8.91
C ASP A 146 -1.05 1.40 -8.30
N GLY A 147 -1.41 0.17 -7.93
CA GLY A 147 -0.50 -0.82 -7.37
C GLY A 147 -0.15 -0.61 -5.89
N GLN A 148 -0.48 0.53 -5.29
CA GLN A 148 -0.25 0.78 -3.87
C GLN A 148 -1.27 0.07 -2.98
N HIS A 149 -0.98 0.01 -1.68
CA HIS A 149 -1.86 -0.65 -0.70
C HIS A 149 -1.86 0.04 0.65
N VAL A 150 -2.89 -0.25 1.44
CA VAL A 150 -2.98 0.13 2.85
C VAL A 150 -3.42 -1.03 3.73
N TYR A 151 -2.95 -1.07 4.97
CA TYR A 151 -3.34 -2.02 6.01
C TYR A 151 -4.18 -1.32 7.07
N LEU A 152 -5.28 -1.97 7.46
CA LEU A 152 -6.24 -1.40 8.42
C LEU A 152 -6.64 -2.47 9.43
N ASN A 153 -6.53 -2.15 10.71
CA ASN A 153 -6.91 -3.06 11.78
C ASN A 153 -8.40 -2.97 12.06
N PHE A 154 -9.04 -4.11 12.27
CA PHE A 154 -10.40 -4.13 12.79
C PHE A 154 -10.38 -3.80 14.29
N ASP A 155 -11.18 -2.82 14.70
CA ASP A 155 -11.56 -2.66 16.10
C ASP A 155 -12.66 -3.67 16.44
N ASN A 156 -12.29 -4.81 17.06
CA ASN A 156 -13.22 -5.88 17.42
C ASN A 156 -14.09 -6.34 16.21
N PHE A 157 -15.41 -6.12 16.29
CA PHE A 157 -16.37 -6.39 15.20
C PHE A 157 -16.90 -5.13 14.53
N THR A 158 -16.35 -3.95 14.88
CA THR A 158 -16.67 -2.69 14.23
C THR A 158 -16.36 -2.81 12.73
N PRO A 159 -17.35 -2.60 11.85
CA PRO A 159 -17.10 -2.67 10.42
C PRO A 159 -16.23 -1.50 9.96
N ILE A 160 -15.26 -1.79 9.10
CA ILE A 160 -14.47 -0.75 8.42
C ILE A 160 -15.32 -0.22 7.26
N LYS A 161 -15.54 1.09 7.23
CA LYS A 161 -16.31 1.77 6.19
C LYS A 161 -15.37 2.58 5.33
N MET A 162 -15.39 2.34 4.03
CA MET A 162 -14.63 3.10 3.05
C MET A 162 -15.58 3.89 2.17
N THR A 163 -15.20 5.13 1.90
CA THR A 163 -15.95 6.04 1.02
C THR A 163 -15.01 6.63 -0.01
N ILE A 164 -15.44 6.69 -1.27
CA ILE A 164 -14.70 7.33 -2.35
C ILE A 164 -15.60 8.41 -2.92
N ASN A 165 -15.19 9.68 -2.75
CA ASN A 165 -15.75 10.79 -3.53
C ASN A 165 -14.95 10.88 -4.83
N PHE A 166 -15.62 10.92 -5.98
CA PHE A 166 -14.97 10.90 -7.28
C PHE A 166 -15.80 11.65 -8.33
N ASN A 167 -15.16 12.02 -9.44
CA ASN A 167 -15.80 12.62 -10.61
C ASN A 167 -16.04 11.57 -11.71
N ASP A 168 -16.82 11.93 -12.73
CA ASP A 168 -17.13 11.03 -13.85
C ASP A 168 -15.89 10.55 -14.62
N SER A 169 -14.82 11.36 -14.69
CA SER A 169 -13.55 11.01 -15.34
C SER A 169 -12.63 10.11 -14.53
N ASP A 170 -12.86 9.99 -13.22
CA ASP A 170 -11.98 9.24 -12.32
C ASP A 170 -12.16 7.73 -12.53
N ASP A 171 -11.13 6.93 -12.30
CA ASP A 171 -11.23 5.46 -12.35
C ASP A 171 -10.69 4.84 -11.06
N TRP A 172 -11.34 3.77 -10.61
CA TRP A 172 -10.87 3.03 -9.45
C TRP A 172 -11.38 1.59 -9.43
N ALA A 173 -10.48 0.71 -9.00
CA ALA A 173 -10.73 -0.68 -8.66
C ALA A 173 -9.92 -1.02 -7.40
N ILE A 174 -10.62 -1.43 -6.35
CA ILE A 174 -10.05 -1.74 -5.04
C ILE A 174 -10.29 -3.19 -4.71
N LYS A 175 -9.23 -3.90 -4.31
CA LYS A 175 -9.32 -5.26 -3.77
C LYS A 175 -9.07 -5.22 -2.27
N VAL A 176 -9.96 -5.82 -1.50
CA VAL A 176 -9.81 -6.00 -0.05
C VAL A 176 -9.56 -7.45 0.26
N THR A 177 -8.51 -7.72 1.02
CA THR A 177 -8.14 -9.04 1.53
C THR A 177 -8.12 -8.99 3.07
N GLN A 178 -8.99 -9.76 3.73
CA GLN A 178 -8.94 -9.91 5.18
C GLN A 178 -7.81 -10.87 5.55
N ILE A 179 -7.00 -10.46 6.53
CA ILE A 179 -5.83 -11.19 7.02
C ILE A 179 -6.18 -11.84 8.36
N LYS A 180 -5.81 -13.11 8.50
CA LYS A 180 -6.05 -13.86 9.73
C LYS A 180 -5.08 -13.40 10.82
N CYS A 181 -5.54 -13.41 12.07
CA CYS A 181 -4.74 -13.03 13.23
C CYS A 181 -3.47 -13.89 13.41
N ASN A 182 -3.48 -15.12 12.90
CA ASN A 182 -2.35 -16.05 12.96
C ASN A 182 -1.51 -16.08 11.68
N ASP A 183 -1.79 -15.21 10.70
CA ASP A 183 -1.03 -15.10 9.46
C ASP A 183 0.16 -14.17 9.65
N GLN A 184 1.17 -14.64 10.38
CA GLN A 184 2.34 -13.88 10.82
C GLN A 184 3.18 -13.28 9.67
N GLU A 185 3.08 -13.85 8.47
CA GLU A 185 3.75 -13.34 7.27
C GLU A 185 3.06 -12.07 6.72
N ASN A 186 1.72 -12.06 6.70
CA ASN A 186 0.94 -11.01 6.05
C ASN A 186 0.33 -10.01 7.04
N LEU A 187 0.38 -10.29 8.35
CA LEU A 187 -0.11 -9.40 9.37
C LEU A 187 0.85 -8.21 9.52
N ALA A 188 0.45 -7.05 9.01
CA ALA A 188 1.18 -5.82 9.24
C ALA A 188 1.12 -5.46 10.73
N PRO A 189 2.22 -4.98 11.31
CA PRO A 189 2.20 -4.57 12.71
C PRO A 189 1.30 -3.35 12.98
N THR A 190 0.94 -3.14 14.24
CA THR A 190 0.13 -1.98 14.67
C THR A 190 0.83 -0.66 14.32
N GLY A 191 0.08 0.32 13.83
CA GLY A 191 0.58 1.62 13.39
C GLY A 191 1.03 1.68 11.91
N CYS A 192 1.27 0.53 11.28
CA CYS A 192 1.69 0.46 9.87
C CYS A 192 0.53 0.71 8.91
N LEU A 193 0.63 1.78 8.11
CA LEU A 193 -0.32 2.00 7.02
C LEU A 193 0.11 1.25 5.75
N GLN A 194 1.40 1.27 5.41
CA GLN A 194 1.97 0.41 4.37
C GLN A 194 2.84 -0.67 5.02
N TYR A 195 2.83 -1.87 4.45
CA TYR A 195 3.67 -2.98 4.92
C TYR A 195 4.22 -3.77 3.75
N PHE A 196 5.53 -4.01 3.79
CA PHE A 196 6.36 -4.61 2.76
C PHE A 196 7.10 -5.81 3.36
N PRO A 197 6.47 -7.00 3.38
CA PRO A 197 7.08 -8.20 3.92
C PRO A 197 8.24 -8.75 3.08
N GLU A 198 8.34 -8.36 1.81
CA GLU A 198 9.33 -8.83 0.85
C GLU A 198 10.76 -8.34 1.16
N ALA A 199 11.78 -9.09 0.72
CA ALA A 199 13.19 -8.74 0.96
C ALA A 199 13.68 -7.53 0.14
N SER A 200 12.90 -7.14 -0.87
CA SER A 200 13.13 -5.97 -1.71
C SER A 200 11.79 -5.49 -2.26
N GLY A 201 11.62 -4.19 -2.40
CA GLY A 201 10.41 -3.59 -2.97
C GLY A 201 10.65 -2.12 -3.29
N GLN A 202 9.60 -1.46 -3.77
CA GLN A 202 9.57 -0.01 -3.94
C GLN A 202 8.59 0.57 -2.94
N VAL A 203 9.03 1.61 -2.25
CA VAL A 203 8.18 2.42 -1.36
C VAL A 203 7.96 3.74 -2.06
N GLU A 204 6.69 4.11 -2.19
CA GLU A 204 6.26 5.34 -2.84
C GLU A 204 5.26 6.03 -1.91
N SER A 205 5.31 7.36 -1.89
CA SER A 205 4.25 8.13 -1.24
C SER A 205 2.93 7.96 -2.01
N PHE A 206 1.81 8.17 -1.33
CA PHE A 206 0.54 8.30 -2.03
C PHE A 206 0.60 9.48 -3.02
N ASN A 207 -0.04 9.31 -4.17
CA ASN A 207 0.00 10.23 -5.31
C ASN A 207 1.40 10.47 -5.90
N PHE A 208 2.38 9.60 -5.64
CA PHE A 208 3.68 9.68 -6.31
C PHE A 208 3.52 9.51 -7.82
N GLN A 209 4.19 10.37 -8.59
CA GLN A 209 4.19 10.33 -10.05
C GLN A 209 5.60 10.55 -10.58
N THR A 210 5.96 9.79 -11.61
CA THR A 210 7.24 9.99 -12.29
C THR A 210 7.14 11.21 -13.23
N VAL A 211 7.81 12.29 -12.85
CA VAL A 211 7.79 13.56 -13.61
C VAL A 211 9.14 13.75 -14.32
N SER A 212 9.14 13.91 -15.64
CA SER A 212 10.38 14.13 -16.42
C SER A 212 10.83 15.59 -16.43
N SER A 213 9.90 16.53 -16.30
CA SER A 213 10.15 17.97 -16.24
C SER A 213 9.05 18.66 -15.45
N VAL A 214 9.41 19.72 -14.73
CA VAL A 214 8.47 20.55 -13.97
C VAL A 214 8.08 21.76 -14.82
N ALA A 215 6.80 22.11 -14.79
CA ALA A 215 6.30 23.30 -15.49
C ALA A 215 6.87 24.59 -14.86
N PRO A 216 7.04 25.68 -15.63
CA PRO A 216 7.49 26.96 -15.09
C PRO A 216 6.53 27.50 -14.00
N VAL A 217 7.05 28.29 -13.08
CA VAL A 217 6.30 28.91 -11.95
C VAL A 217 5.10 29.75 -12.41
N THR A 218 5.06 30.18 -13.67
CA THR A 218 3.94 30.93 -14.25
C THR A 218 2.71 30.06 -14.58
N SER A 219 2.80 28.75 -14.39
CA SER A 219 1.69 27.80 -14.57
C SER A 219 1.01 27.49 -13.24
N THR A 220 -0.21 26.96 -13.28
CA THR A 220 -0.88 26.44 -12.08
C THR A 220 0.01 25.38 -11.44
N GLN A 221 0.45 25.61 -10.21
CA GLN A 221 1.35 24.71 -9.49
C GLN A 221 0.64 23.37 -9.26
N THR A 222 1.18 22.31 -9.86
CA THR A 222 0.77 20.94 -9.55
C THR A 222 1.56 20.46 -8.36
N THR A 223 0.89 20.02 -7.30
CA THR A 223 1.53 19.30 -6.20
C THR A 223 1.29 17.80 -6.36
N TYR A 224 2.31 17.02 -6.04
CA TYR A 224 2.23 15.56 -6.00
C TYR A 224 2.19 15.03 -4.57
N GLN A 225 2.73 15.80 -3.62
CA GLN A 225 2.66 15.49 -2.21
C GLN A 225 1.27 15.82 -1.66
N LEU A 226 0.70 14.88 -0.92
CA LEU A 226 -0.55 15.09 -0.21
C LEU A 226 -0.26 15.74 1.15
N ALA A 227 -1.15 16.63 1.60
CA ALA A 227 -1.02 17.27 2.90
C ALA A 227 -1.40 16.31 4.03
N ASN A 228 -0.72 16.44 5.17
CA ASN A 228 -0.94 15.63 6.37
C ASN A 228 -0.79 14.13 6.10
N LEU A 229 0.11 13.75 5.19
CA LEU A 229 0.65 12.40 5.24
C LEU A 229 1.39 12.32 6.57
N ASP A 230 1.05 11.35 7.40
CA ASP A 230 1.77 11.04 8.64
C ASP A 230 1.42 9.59 8.94
N TYR A 231 2.23 8.71 8.38
CA TYR A 231 1.97 7.29 8.40
C TYR A 231 3.27 6.53 8.35
N TYR A 232 3.25 5.32 8.87
CA TYR A 232 4.39 4.43 8.85
C TYR A 232 4.34 3.46 7.66
N ALA A 233 5.41 3.45 6.86
CA ALA A 233 5.68 2.40 5.88
C ALA A 233 6.66 1.37 6.47
N CYS A 234 6.16 0.16 6.69
CA CYS A 234 6.81 -0.88 7.49
C CYS A 234 7.47 -1.95 6.62
N ILE A 235 8.70 -2.33 6.93
CA ILE A 235 9.45 -3.35 6.17
C ILE A 235 9.87 -4.50 7.07
N GLY A 236 9.74 -5.73 6.57
CA GLY A 236 10.12 -6.95 7.29
C GLY A 236 8.93 -7.84 7.59
N THR A 237 9.17 -8.97 8.24
CA THR A 237 8.08 -9.76 8.84
C THR A 237 8.44 -10.18 10.25
N SER A 238 7.43 -10.58 11.03
CA SER A 238 7.61 -11.19 12.35
C SER A 238 8.43 -12.49 12.32
N THR A 239 8.62 -13.09 11.14
CA THR A 239 9.36 -14.35 10.93
C THR A 239 10.63 -14.19 10.09
N ASN A 240 10.81 -13.02 9.46
CA ASN A 240 11.95 -12.67 8.63
C ASN A 240 12.42 -11.26 9.00
N THR A 241 13.25 -11.19 10.04
CA THR A 241 13.90 -9.96 10.47
C THR A 241 15.13 -9.73 9.62
N TYR A 242 15.09 -8.70 8.77
CA TYR A 242 16.28 -8.26 8.02
C TYR A 242 17.30 -7.65 8.98
N SER A 243 18.57 -8.01 8.86
CA SER A 243 19.64 -7.45 9.71
C SER A 243 20.01 -6.01 9.34
N GLN A 244 19.66 -5.59 8.13
CA GLN A 244 19.92 -4.27 7.58
C GLN A 244 18.89 -3.98 6.48
N ILE A 245 18.46 -2.72 6.37
CA ILE A 245 17.68 -2.22 5.23
C ILE A 245 18.54 -1.20 4.50
N THR A 246 18.49 -1.22 3.17
CA THR A 246 19.16 -0.26 2.30
C THR A 246 18.13 0.45 1.44
N TRP A 247 18.11 1.77 1.53
CA TRP A 247 17.26 2.67 0.76
C TRP A 247 18.05 3.28 -0.38
N THR A 248 17.53 3.18 -1.60
CA THR A 248 18.13 3.76 -2.80
C THR A 248 17.03 4.33 -3.69
N LYS A 249 17.41 5.23 -4.59
CA LYS A 249 16.52 5.68 -5.68
C LYS A 249 15.87 4.49 -6.40
N GLY A 250 14.56 4.56 -6.61
CA GLY A 250 13.80 3.54 -7.33
C GLY A 250 14.24 3.42 -8.81
N VAL A 251 14.34 2.18 -9.30
CA VAL A 251 14.66 1.91 -10.71
C VAL A 251 13.60 2.54 -11.63
N GLY A 252 14.04 3.20 -12.70
CA GLY A 252 13.15 3.82 -13.69
C GLY A 252 12.61 5.20 -13.29
N THR A 253 12.97 5.72 -12.11
CA THR A 253 12.54 7.05 -11.67
C THR A 253 13.42 8.17 -12.24
N THR A 254 12.84 9.36 -12.37
CA THR A 254 13.52 10.58 -12.82
C THR A 254 14.29 11.22 -11.66
N ASN A 255 14.85 12.41 -11.85
CA ASN A 255 15.54 13.13 -10.78
C ASN A 255 14.58 13.70 -9.72
N TYR A 256 13.28 13.76 -9.99
CA TYR A 256 12.25 14.29 -9.07
C TYR A 256 11.67 13.21 -8.14
N TYR A 257 12.43 12.12 -7.91
CA TYR A 257 11.98 10.97 -7.12
C TYR A 257 11.89 11.26 -5.61
N PHE A 258 12.58 12.30 -5.14
CA PHE A 258 12.61 12.70 -3.74
C PHE A 258 12.62 14.23 -3.66
N VAL A 259 11.45 14.80 -3.40
CA VAL A 259 11.20 16.24 -3.34
C VAL A 259 10.20 16.46 -2.21
N LEU A 260 10.69 16.90 -1.06
CA LEU A 260 9.87 17.14 0.15
C LEU A 260 9.92 18.59 0.60
N THR A 261 10.96 19.33 0.22
CA THR A 261 11.08 20.76 0.52
C THR A 261 11.19 21.57 -0.76
N SER A 262 10.89 22.86 -0.65
CA SER A 262 11.10 23.86 -1.70
C SER A 262 10.23 23.70 -2.97
N ASN A 263 10.31 24.71 -3.84
CA ASN A 263 9.65 24.69 -5.14
C ASN A 263 10.68 24.32 -6.23
N VAL A 264 10.64 23.07 -6.70
CA VAL A 264 11.55 22.55 -7.71
C VAL A 264 11.52 23.30 -9.05
N ALA A 265 10.46 24.06 -9.35
CA ALA A 265 10.42 24.89 -10.56
C ALA A 265 11.41 26.08 -10.51
N LEU A 266 11.95 26.41 -9.33
CA LEU A 266 12.96 27.44 -9.12
C LEU A 266 14.39 26.88 -9.02
N ILE A 267 14.55 25.55 -9.04
CA ILE A 267 15.81 24.88 -8.80
C ILE A 267 16.36 24.34 -10.13
N PRO A 268 17.66 24.51 -10.44
CA PRO A 268 18.27 23.92 -11.63
C PRO A 268 18.05 22.41 -11.70
N SER A 269 17.56 21.91 -12.82
CA SER A 269 17.21 20.49 -12.99
C SER A 269 18.39 19.51 -12.86
N ASN A 270 19.62 20.00 -13.01
CA ASN A 270 20.85 19.22 -12.78
C ASN A 270 21.23 19.11 -11.29
N PHE A 271 20.58 19.87 -10.41
CA PHE A 271 20.78 19.81 -8.96
C PHE A 271 19.76 18.91 -8.27
N VAL A 272 18.52 18.90 -8.75
CA VAL A 272 17.44 18.05 -8.22
C VAL A 272 17.81 16.56 -8.33
N GLY A 273 17.51 15.80 -7.29
CA GLY A 273 17.76 14.36 -7.18
C GLY A 273 19.21 14.00 -6.84
N THR A 274 20.10 14.97 -6.69
CA THR A 274 21.51 14.73 -6.33
C THR A 274 21.70 14.68 -4.82
N ALA A 275 22.77 14.01 -4.36
CA ALA A 275 23.13 13.95 -2.95
C ALA A 275 23.48 15.33 -2.36
N ALA A 276 23.94 16.28 -3.20
CA ALA A 276 24.22 17.64 -2.77
C ALA A 276 22.96 18.47 -2.49
N ALA A 277 21.80 18.00 -2.95
CA ALA A 277 20.50 18.63 -2.73
C ALA A 277 19.68 17.95 -1.61
N ALA A 278 20.27 16.97 -0.94
CA ALA A 278 19.68 16.31 0.22
C ALA A 278 19.92 17.14 1.48
N GLU A 279 18.90 17.21 2.33
CA GLU A 279 18.89 17.93 3.60
C GLU A 279 18.55 16.95 4.73
N TYR A 280 18.99 17.24 5.96
CA TYR A 280 18.87 16.29 7.08
C TYR A 280 18.51 16.94 8.41
N ASN A 281 17.81 16.21 9.28
CA ASN A 281 17.48 16.57 10.66
C ASN A 281 16.95 18.02 10.83
N GLY A 282 17.75 18.90 11.43
CA GLY A 282 17.36 20.27 11.76
C GLY A 282 17.04 21.12 10.52
N ASP A 283 17.56 20.77 9.35
CA ASP A 283 17.21 21.42 8.10
C ASP A 283 15.79 21.06 7.66
N CYS A 284 15.29 19.89 8.07
CA CYS A 284 13.94 19.43 7.76
C CYS A 284 12.86 20.07 8.64
N THR A 285 13.17 20.43 9.88
CA THR A 285 12.17 20.87 10.88
C THR A 285 12.48 22.24 11.52
N GLY A 286 13.56 22.90 11.11
CA GLY A 286 13.98 24.20 11.62
C GLY A 286 13.15 25.37 11.08
N THR A 287 13.35 26.57 11.65
CA THR A 287 12.65 27.80 11.24
C THR A 287 12.92 28.25 9.79
N GLY A 288 13.85 27.58 9.10
CA GLY A 288 14.13 27.77 7.67
C GLY A 288 13.52 26.69 6.76
N SER A 289 12.92 25.63 7.31
CA SER A 289 12.23 24.60 6.53
C SER A 289 10.85 25.13 6.11
N PRO A 290 10.56 25.23 4.81
CA PRO A 290 9.30 25.79 4.34
C PRO A 290 8.10 24.88 4.57
N THR A 291 8.32 23.58 4.78
CA THR A 291 7.24 22.57 4.78
C THR A 291 7.20 21.69 6.03
N ASN A 292 8.29 21.55 6.78
CA ASN A 292 8.44 20.59 7.89
C ASN A 292 8.25 19.12 7.47
N ASP A 293 8.48 18.85 6.19
CA ASP A 293 8.28 17.55 5.56
C ASP A 293 9.59 16.76 5.49
N TYR A 294 9.56 15.51 5.93
CA TYR A 294 10.70 14.61 5.95
C TYR A 294 10.28 13.15 5.79
N VAL A 295 11.26 12.36 5.38
CA VAL A 295 11.28 10.90 5.51
C VAL A 295 12.14 10.54 6.70
N GLU A 296 11.56 9.82 7.66
CA GLU A 296 12.29 9.32 8.82
C GLU A 296 12.90 7.93 8.56
N ILE A 297 14.22 7.81 8.69
CA ILE A 297 14.97 6.55 8.69
C ILE A 297 15.88 6.57 9.91
N ILE A 298 15.44 5.95 11.00
CA ILE A 298 16.17 5.92 12.27
C ILE A 298 17.56 5.30 12.08
N ASP A 299 18.57 5.97 12.62
CA ASP A 299 19.99 5.59 12.50
C ASP A 299 20.42 5.32 11.04
N GLY A 300 19.92 6.15 10.11
CA GLY A 300 20.23 6.09 8.69
C GLY A 300 21.68 6.49 8.42
N THR A 301 22.50 5.51 8.04
CA THR A 301 23.92 5.69 7.74
C THR A 301 24.19 5.77 6.25
N PHE A 302 24.99 6.73 5.81
CA PHE A 302 25.35 6.92 4.40
C PHE A 302 26.74 7.56 4.26
N THR A 303 27.27 7.57 3.03
CA THR A 303 28.48 8.32 2.66
C THR A 303 28.06 9.59 1.93
N ASP A 304 28.42 10.74 2.48
CA ASP A 304 28.08 12.05 1.91
C ASP A 304 29.02 12.42 0.73
N ILE A 305 28.72 13.52 0.03
CA ILE A 305 29.44 14.01 -1.16
C ILE A 305 30.92 14.31 -0.89
N ASP A 306 31.28 14.59 0.37
CA ASP A 306 32.66 14.82 0.82
C ASP A 306 33.42 13.52 1.13
N GLY A 307 32.76 12.36 1.01
CA GLY A 307 33.30 11.05 1.33
C GLY A 307 33.19 10.65 2.81
N THR A 308 32.61 11.50 3.65
CA THR A 308 32.46 11.25 5.10
C THR A 308 31.24 10.36 5.34
N SER A 309 31.38 9.41 6.27
CA SER A 309 30.23 8.64 6.74
C SER A 309 29.43 9.46 7.76
N ARG A 310 28.12 9.60 7.53
CA ARG A 310 27.19 10.32 8.39
C ARG A 310 26.09 9.39 8.88
N THR A 311 25.42 9.78 9.96
CA THR A 311 24.29 9.05 10.55
C THR A 311 23.23 10.07 10.91
N GLU A 312 22.11 10.02 10.21
CA GLU A 312 21.01 10.98 10.35
C GLU A 312 19.67 10.23 10.50
N THR A 313 18.65 10.90 10.99
CA THR A 313 17.32 10.29 11.22
C THR A 313 16.26 10.84 10.28
N GLN A 314 16.29 12.13 9.98
CA GLN A 314 15.32 12.76 9.09
C GLN A 314 16.01 13.15 7.79
N PHE A 315 15.35 12.88 6.67
CA PHE A 315 15.84 13.14 5.32
C PHE A 315 14.79 13.97 4.58
N CYS A 316 15.20 15.08 4.00
CA CYS A 316 14.33 16.00 3.27
C CYS A 316 15.14 16.66 2.14
N GLY A 317 14.66 17.79 1.61
CA GLY A 317 15.31 18.46 0.48
C GLY A 317 14.67 18.11 -0.86
N VAL A 318 15.45 18.34 -1.92
CA VAL A 318 15.11 17.97 -3.30
C VAL A 318 16.09 16.94 -3.85
N GLY A 319 16.67 16.14 -2.96
CA GLY A 319 17.63 15.08 -3.25
C GLY A 319 17.71 14.09 -2.09
N PHE A 320 18.37 12.97 -2.32
CA PHE A 320 18.56 11.92 -1.32
C PHE A 320 19.96 11.32 -1.48
N PRO A 321 20.61 10.83 -0.39
CA PRO A 321 21.89 10.14 -0.52
C PRO A 321 21.80 8.93 -1.47
N PRO A 322 22.90 8.53 -2.13
CA PRO A 322 22.85 7.44 -3.11
C PRO A 322 22.39 6.11 -2.51
N ALA A 323 22.79 5.84 -1.27
CA ALA A 323 22.32 4.72 -0.48
C ALA A 323 22.34 5.09 1.01
N VAL A 324 21.21 4.88 1.70
CA VAL A 324 21.09 5.01 3.16
C VAL A 324 20.84 3.63 3.74
N THR A 325 21.62 3.22 4.73
CA THR A 325 21.44 1.93 5.40
C THR A 325 21.08 2.14 6.87
N CYS A 326 20.08 1.43 7.37
CA CYS A 326 19.76 1.40 8.79
C CYS A 326 19.81 -0.04 9.32
N LYS A 327 20.19 -0.18 10.59
CA LYS A 327 20.11 -1.46 11.29
C LYS A 327 18.72 -1.60 11.90
N CYS A 328 18.11 -2.76 11.72
CA CYS A 328 16.83 -3.04 12.37
C CYS A 328 17.07 -3.23 13.89
N SER A 329 16.55 -2.32 14.72
CA SER A 329 16.56 -2.51 16.16
C SER A 329 15.52 -3.58 16.55
N THR A 330 15.88 -4.47 17.48
CA THR A 330 15.11 -5.67 17.84
C THR A 330 13.85 -5.40 18.68
N LEU A 331 13.46 -4.14 18.90
CA LEU A 331 12.39 -3.77 19.85
C LEU A 331 11.15 -3.11 19.23
N SER A 332 11.12 -2.97 17.91
CA SER A 332 9.90 -2.79 17.13
C SER A 332 10.28 -3.12 15.69
N ASN A 333 9.98 -4.33 15.23
CA ASN A 333 10.44 -4.94 13.95
C ASN A 333 9.86 -4.27 12.69
N ILE A 334 9.85 -2.94 12.70
CA ILE A 334 9.20 -2.06 11.77
C ILE A 334 10.10 -0.83 11.68
N ASN A 335 10.87 -0.73 10.61
CA ASN A 335 11.32 0.59 10.20
C ASN A 335 10.12 1.30 9.61
N SER A 336 9.94 2.54 10.02
CA SER A 336 8.76 3.29 9.68
C SER A 336 9.19 4.58 9.01
N ILE A 337 8.97 4.68 7.69
CA ILE A 337 9.05 5.98 7.06
C ILE A 337 7.79 6.73 7.46
N ILE A 338 7.94 7.83 8.19
CA ILE A 338 6.96 8.92 8.19
C ILE A 338 7.18 9.63 6.85
N LEU A 339 6.19 9.60 5.95
CA LEU A 339 6.10 10.60 4.91
C LEU A 339 5.23 11.69 5.52
N SER A 340 5.87 12.73 6.06
CA SER A 340 5.22 14.01 6.36
C SER A 340 5.34 14.89 5.14
#